data_AF-A0A2E5IRP4-F1
#
_entry.id   AF-A0A2E5IRP4-F1
#
_cell.length_a   1.000
_cell.length_b   1.000
_cell.length_c   1.000
_cell.angle_alpha   90.00
_cell.angle_beta   90.00
_cell.angle_gamma   90.00
#
_symmetry.space_group_name_H-M   'P 1'
#
loop_
_entity.id
_entity.type
_entity.pdbx_description
1 polymer ?
#
loop_
_entity_poly.entity_id
_entity_poly.type
_entity_poly.pdbx_seq_one_letter_code
_entity_poly.pdbx_strand_id
1 'polypeptide(L)'
;MMSTMNDETGDMPDSLKALNYQLVEVSGFIVPLDDFSFDYVKEFLLVPDPMSCIHVPPPPPNQMIYVKMKRKIPLDMDYRGVAIQGTLMVTEPEAGLFSYELAGISAKEADIEFDDPFIEFDEYKLDDNALEESFLEDTFSEL
;
A
#
# COMPACT_ATOMS: atom_id res chain seq x y z
N MET A 1 -1.52 -2.90 14.69
CA MET A 1 -1.11 -1.54 15.10
C MET A 1 -2.06 -0.49 14.55
N MET A 2 -2.43 -0.58 13.27
CA MET A 2 -3.39 0.36 12.65
C MET A 2 -4.87 0.01 12.91
N SER A 3 -5.21 -1.26 13.17
CA SER A 3 -6.60 -1.73 13.37
C SER A 3 -7.27 -1.35 14.70
N THR A 4 -6.61 -0.60 15.58
CA THR A 4 -7.10 -0.29 16.94
C THR A 4 -7.41 1.19 17.16
N MET A 5 -7.57 1.98 16.08
CA MET A 5 -7.82 3.42 16.16
C MET A 5 -9.30 3.77 16.11
N ASN A 6 -9.69 4.85 16.78
CA ASN A 6 -11.06 5.37 16.76
C ASN A 6 -11.25 6.36 15.59
N ASP A 7 -12.09 5.98 14.64
CA ASP A 7 -12.35 6.73 13.42
C ASP A 7 -13.21 8.00 13.66
N GLU A 8 -13.91 8.08 14.80
CA GLU A 8 -14.80 9.20 15.13
C GLU A 8 -14.08 10.37 15.83
N THR A 9 -13.06 10.08 16.65
CA THR A 9 -12.37 11.11 17.46
C THR A 9 -10.95 11.40 17.00
N GLY A 10 -10.33 10.52 16.21
CA GLY A 10 -8.91 10.62 15.87
C GLY A 10 -7.99 10.43 17.07
N ASP A 11 -8.52 10.03 18.23
CA ASP A 11 -7.71 9.86 19.44
C ASP A 11 -6.73 8.71 19.26
N MET A 12 -5.46 9.03 19.44
CA MET A 12 -4.39 8.06 19.43
C MET A 12 -4.35 7.30 20.77
N PRO A 13 -4.46 5.96 20.77
CA PRO A 13 -4.32 5.17 21.98
C PRO A 13 -2.93 5.35 22.62
N ASP A 14 -2.87 5.30 23.96
CA ASP A 14 -1.63 5.55 24.71
C ASP A 14 -0.51 4.55 24.38
N SER A 15 -0.87 3.34 23.95
CA SER A 15 0.06 2.34 23.44
C SER A 15 0.80 2.81 22.18
N LEU A 16 0.18 3.61 21.32
CA LEU A 16 0.81 4.18 20.12
C LEU A 16 1.64 5.42 20.46
N LYS A 17 1.20 6.24 21.41
CA LYS A 17 2.02 7.34 21.96
C LYS A 17 3.37 6.83 22.49
N ALA A 18 3.35 5.68 23.16
CA ALA A 18 4.57 5.04 23.69
C ALA A 18 5.56 4.61 22.60
N LEU A 19 5.12 4.49 21.35
CA LEU A 19 5.97 4.13 20.21
C LEU A 19 6.59 5.35 19.52
N ASN A 20 6.27 6.57 19.96
CA ASN A 20 6.89 7.78 19.43
C ASN A 20 8.40 7.75 19.65
N TYR A 21 9.15 8.05 18.59
CA TYR A 21 10.62 7.94 18.49
C TYR A 21 11.21 6.55 18.72
N GLN A 22 10.38 5.49 18.72
CA GLN A 22 10.87 4.12 18.86
C GLN A 22 11.21 3.49 17.51
N LEU A 23 12.15 2.54 17.54
CA LEU A 23 12.39 1.66 16.40
C LEU A 23 11.27 0.62 16.33
N VAL A 24 10.55 0.61 15.22
CA VAL A 24 9.41 -0.29 15.00
C VAL A 24 9.57 -1.03 13.68
N GLU A 25 8.85 -2.15 13.56
CA GLU A 25 8.59 -2.81 12.28
C GLU A 25 7.08 -2.75 12.04
N VAL A 26 6.67 -2.22 10.88
CA VAL A 26 5.28 -2.07 10.50
C VAL A 26 5.07 -2.72 9.14
N SER A 27 4.04 -3.54 9.02
CA SER A 27 3.65 -4.19 7.77
C SER A 27 2.40 -3.54 7.19
N GLY A 28 2.34 -3.42 5.87
CA GLY A 28 1.22 -2.86 5.14
C GLY A 28 1.49 -2.81 3.64
N PHE A 29 0.69 -2.03 2.91
CA PHE A 29 0.75 -1.89 1.46
C PHE A 29 1.26 -0.50 1.07
N ILE A 30 1.94 -0.41 -0.07
CA ILE A 30 2.57 0.82 -0.55
C ILE A 30 1.57 1.58 -1.42
N VAL A 31 1.29 2.83 -1.08
CA VAL A 31 0.61 3.79 -1.95
C VAL A 31 1.61 4.86 -2.37
N PRO A 32 2.10 4.84 -3.62
CA PRO A 32 3.05 5.84 -4.11
C PRO A 32 2.45 7.25 -4.07
N LEU A 33 3.27 8.24 -3.73
CA LEU A 33 2.89 9.66 -3.76
C LEU A 33 3.37 10.39 -5.03
N ASP A 34 4.19 9.72 -5.83
CA ASP A 34 4.78 10.25 -7.05
C ASP A 34 4.44 9.33 -8.23
N ASP A 35 3.74 9.89 -9.22
CA ASP A 35 3.26 9.17 -10.41
C ASP A 35 4.37 8.89 -11.45
N PHE A 36 5.60 9.40 -11.24
CA PHE A 36 6.65 9.38 -12.27
C PHE A 36 7.67 8.24 -12.14
N SER A 37 7.62 7.41 -11.08
CA SER A 37 8.59 6.34 -10.84
C SER A 37 7.93 4.96 -10.82
N PHE A 38 8.10 4.19 -11.90
CA PHE A 38 7.48 2.85 -12.03
C PHE A 38 8.28 1.71 -11.38
N ASP A 39 9.58 1.89 -11.17
CA ASP A 39 10.45 0.79 -10.70
C ASP A 39 10.77 0.87 -9.20
N TYR A 40 10.81 2.09 -8.64
CA TYR A 40 11.29 2.32 -7.27
C TYR A 40 10.57 3.48 -6.59
N VAL A 41 10.37 3.34 -5.28
CA VAL A 41 9.77 4.37 -4.44
C VAL A 41 10.69 4.76 -3.29
N LYS A 42 10.56 6.01 -2.82
CA LYS A 42 11.30 6.55 -1.66
C LYS A 42 10.39 7.16 -0.61
N GLU A 43 9.29 7.75 -1.06
CA GLU A 43 8.28 8.40 -0.22
C GLU A 43 6.92 7.86 -0.66
N PHE A 44 6.17 7.32 0.30
CA PHE A 44 4.90 6.64 0.05
C PHE A 44 4.05 6.63 1.32
N LEU A 45 2.77 6.32 1.18
CA LEU A 45 1.92 5.98 2.32
C LEU A 45 1.93 4.47 2.52
N LEU A 46 2.13 4.06 3.76
CA LEU A 46 1.92 2.69 4.19
C LEU A 46 0.51 2.59 4.77
N VAL A 47 -0.30 1.70 4.18
CA VAL A 47 -1.72 1.52 4.54
C VAL A 47 -1.97 0.06 4.95
N PRO A 48 -2.99 -0.21 5.80
CA PRO A 48 -3.30 -1.58 6.22
C PRO A 48 -3.95 -2.42 5.11
N ASP A 49 -4.56 -1.76 4.12
CA ASP A 49 -5.40 -2.36 3.09
C ASP A 49 -5.26 -1.52 1.80
N PRO A 50 -4.92 -2.13 0.65
CA PRO A 50 -4.69 -1.39 -0.59
C PRO A 50 -6.00 -0.92 -1.25
N MET A 51 -7.14 -1.55 -0.92
CA MET A 51 -8.46 -1.25 -1.51
C MET A 51 -9.10 0.02 -0.94
N SER A 52 -8.66 0.45 0.24
CA SER A 52 -9.19 1.60 0.97
C SER A 52 -8.85 2.94 0.32
N CYS A 53 -7.90 2.98 -0.63
CA CYS A 53 -7.54 4.19 -1.38
C CYS A 53 -8.29 4.33 -2.72
N ILE A 54 -9.01 3.31 -3.16
CA ILE A 54 -9.71 3.28 -4.46
C ILE A 54 -11.15 3.80 -4.34
N HIS A 55 -11.70 3.80 -3.12
CA HIS A 55 -13.04 4.31 -2.82
C HIS A 55 -12.97 5.59 -1.99
N VAL A 56 -13.82 6.55 -2.33
CA VAL A 56 -13.99 7.79 -1.56
C VAL A 56 -15.00 7.61 -0.43
N PRO A 57 -14.80 8.25 0.74
CA PRO A 57 -13.68 9.13 1.09
C PRO A 57 -12.37 8.38 1.39
N PRO A 58 -11.20 9.00 1.15
CA PRO A 58 -9.91 8.37 1.47
C PRO A 58 -9.80 8.02 2.97
N PRO A 59 -8.88 7.11 3.35
CA PRO A 59 -8.73 6.68 4.73
C PRO A 59 -8.49 7.88 5.67
N PRO A 60 -9.01 7.83 6.90
CA PRO A 60 -8.67 8.82 7.93
C PRO A 60 -7.13 9.00 8.08
N PRO A 61 -6.60 10.22 8.30
CA PRO A 61 -5.17 10.50 8.43
C PRO A 61 -4.41 9.69 9.48
N ASN A 62 -5.12 9.20 10.49
CA ASN A 62 -4.58 8.33 11.53
C ASN A 62 -4.38 6.87 11.04
N GLN A 63 -5.05 6.44 9.98
CA GLN A 63 -4.91 5.07 9.45
C GLN A 63 -3.77 4.89 8.46
N MET A 64 -2.96 5.93 8.23
CA MET A 64 -1.87 5.94 7.25
C MET A 64 -0.56 6.37 7.89
N ILE A 65 0.55 5.82 7.42
CA ILE A 65 1.89 6.25 7.83
C ILE A 65 2.61 6.82 6.61
N TYR A 66 3.05 8.07 6.68
CA TYR A 66 3.95 8.62 5.67
C TYR A 66 5.36 8.08 5.88
N VAL A 67 5.83 7.26 4.94
CA VAL A 67 7.14 6.62 5.03
C VAL A 67 8.14 7.36 4.17
N LYS A 68 9.30 7.70 4.76
CA LYS A 68 10.45 8.24 4.04
C LYS A 68 11.65 7.30 4.19
N MET A 69 11.98 6.59 3.13
CA MET A 69 13.07 5.62 3.15
C MET A 69 14.44 6.30 2.98
N LYS A 70 15.45 5.82 3.72
CA LYS A 70 16.86 6.21 3.53
C LYS A 70 17.40 5.85 2.15
N ARG A 71 16.90 4.78 1.54
CA ARG A 71 17.26 4.29 0.20
C ARG A 71 15.99 3.96 -0.57
N LYS A 72 16.02 4.08 -1.90
CA LYS A 72 14.92 3.66 -2.76
C LYS A 72 14.68 2.14 -2.59
N ILE A 73 13.42 1.73 -2.62
CA ILE A 73 13.00 0.32 -2.58
C ILE A 73 12.23 -0.03 -3.86
N PRO A 74 12.27 -1.29 -4.33
CA PRO A 74 11.47 -1.74 -5.46
C PRO A 74 9.96 -1.52 -5.23
N LEU A 75 9.23 -1.12 -6.27
CA LEU A 75 7.78 -0.89 -6.19
C LEU A 75 6.95 -2.19 -6.28
N ASP A 76 7.50 -3.24 -6.90
CA ASP A 76 6.88 -4.56 -7.05
C ASP A 76 6.57 -5.29 -5.72
N MET A 77 7.02 -4.73 -4.59
CA MET A 77 6.63 -5.15 -3.23
C MET A 77 5.20 -4.76 -2.84
N ASP A 78 4.46 -4.02 -3.68
CA ASP A 78 3.07 -3.59 -3.45
C ASP A 78 2.13 -4.79 -3.20
N TYR A 79 2.04 -5.74 -4.14
CA TYR A 79 0.93 -6.71 -4.17
C TYR A 79 0.88 -7.70 -3.00
N ARG A 80 2.01 -8.02 -2.39
CA ARG A 80 2.07 -8.97 -1.26
C ARG A 80 2.15 -8.25 0.10
N GLY A 81 2.42 -6.95 0.07
CA GLY A 81 2.71 -6.14 1.23
C GLY A 81 4.20 -6.07 1.53
N VAL A 82 4.54 -5.08 2.34
CA VAL A 82 5.91 -4.77 2.74
C VAL A 82 5.99 -4.62 4.25
N ALA A 83 7.06 -5.14 4.85
CA ALA A 83 7.43 -4.85 6.22
C ALA A 83 8.56 -3.82 6.25
N ILE A 84 8.27 -2.65 6.82
CA ILE A 84 9.21 -1.54 6.95
C ILE A 84 9.71 -1.47 8.38
N GLN A 85 11.04 -1.50 8.53
CA GLN A 85 11.68 -1.15 9.79
C GLN A 85 12.11 0.31 9.77
N GLY A 86 11.76 1.07 10.82
CA GLY A 86 12.10 2.50 10.88
C GLY A 86 11.83 3.12 12.25
N THR A 87 12.15 4.40 12.37
CA THR A 87 11.83 5.18 13.57
C THR A 87 10.49 5.87 13.37
N LEU A 88 9.51 5.55 14.21
CA LEU A 88 8.18 6.14 14.17
C LEU A 88 8.19 7.52 14.82
N MET A 89 7.52 8.47 14.19
CA MET A 89 7.27 9.79 14.74
C MET A 89 5.78 10.03 14.68
N VAL A 90 5.20 10.36 15.83
CA VAL A 90 3.84 10.86 15.91
C VAL A 90 3.90 12.36 15.72
N THR A 91 3.22 12.87 14.70
CA THR A 91 3.14 14.30 14.40
C THR A 91 1.74 14.82 14.66
N GLU A 92 1.62 16.08 15.08
CA GLU A 92 0.35 16.77 14.91
C GLU A 92 0.13 16.92 13.40
N PRO A 93 -1.07 16.63 12.88
CA PRO A 93 -1.30 16.66 11.44
C PRO A 93 -1.21 18.10 10.94
N GLU A 94 -0.03 18.51 10.49
CA GLU A 94 0.16 19.79 9.82
C GLU A 94 -0.58 19.69 8.48
N ALA A 95 -1.59 20.56 8.28
CA ALA A 95 -2.53 20.51 7.15
C ALA A 95 -3.42 19.25 7.04
N GLY A 96 -3.56 18.43 8.09
CA GLY A 96 -4.60 17.40 8.15
C GLY A 96 -4.35 16.13 7.33
N LEU A 97 -3.15 15.94 6.79
CA LEU A 97 -2.90 14.84 5.84
C LEU A 97 -2.47 13.53 6.51
N PHE A 98 -1.57 13.57 7.51
CA PHE A 98 -1.05 12.36 8.17
C PHE A 98 -0.74 12.62 9.65
N SER A 99 -0.97 11.65 10.52
CA SER A 99 -0.62 11.74 11.96
C SER A 99 0.63 10.94 12.34
N TYR A 100 1.20 10.21 11.38
CA TYR A 100 2.35 9.34 11.58
C TYR A 100 3.35 9.46 10.45
N GLU A 101 4.62 9.61 10.83
CA GLU A 101 5.74 9.53 9.93
C GLU A 101 6.68 8.39 10.33
N LEU A 102 7.30 7.75 9.35
CA LEU A 102 8.28 6.71 9.59
C LEU A 102 9.57 7.00 8.81
N ALA A 103 10.64 7.24 9.55
CA ALA A 103 11.98 7.31 8.98
C ALA A 103 12.49 5.88 8.69
N GLY A 104 12.26 5.41 7.46
CA GLY A 104 12.50 4.04 7.04
C GLY A 104 13.98 3.69 6.87
N ILE A 105 14.40 2.56 7.44
CA ILE A 105 15.77 2.05 7.44
C ILE A 105 15.91 0.87 6.48
N SER A 106 14.98 -0.08 6.53
CA SER A 106 14.96 -1.25 5.66
C SER A 106 13.53 -1.66 5.31
N ALA A 107 13.38 -2.36 4.20
CA ALA A 107 12.13 -2.93 3.72
C ALA A 107 12.38 -4.38 3.32
N LYS A 108 11.41 -5.25 3.61
CA LYS A 108 11.37 -6.64 3.16
C LYS A 108 9.95 -6.93 2.69
N GLU A 109 9.80 -7.85 1.74
CA GLU A 109 8.48 -8.38 1.40
C GLU A 109 7.82 -8.94 2.66
N ALA A 110 6.54 -8.63 2.82
CA ALA A 110 5.65 -9.32 3.73
C ALA A 110 4.73 -10.19 2.86
N ASP A 111 4.37 -11.38 3.30
CA ASP A 111 3.29 -12.15 2.68
C ASP A 111 2.03 -11.89 3.52
N ILE A 112 1.42 -10.72 3.32
CA ILE A 112 0.18 -10.34 4.02
C ILE A 112 -0.97 -11.05 3.31
N GLU A 113 -1.63 -11.99 3.99
CA GLU A 113 -2.87 -12.58 3.50
C GLU A 113 -3.95 -11.49 3.47
N PHE A 114 -4.29 -11.04 2.25
CA PHE A 114 -5.35 -10.09 1.99
C PHE A 114 -6.46 -10.77 1.21
N ASP A 115 -7.63 -10.90 1.85
CA ASP A 115 -8.83 -11.45 1.22
C ASP A 115 -9.56 -10.30 0.53
N ASP A 116 -9.35 -10.16 -0.78
CA ASP A 116 -10.00 -9.12 -1.57
C ASP A 116 -11.50 -9.48 -1.71
N PRO A 117 -12.40 -8.70 -1.10
CA PRO A 117 -13.84 -8.99 -1.14
C PRO A 117 -14.45 -8.80 -2.54
N PHE A 118 -13.69 -8.26 -3.50
CA PHE A 118 -14.08 -8.15 -4.90
C PHE A 118 -13.50 -9.27 -5.78
N ILE A 119 -12.63 -10.15 -5.23
CA ILE A 119 -12.23 -11.41 -5.86
C ILE A 119 -13.26 -12.50 -5.49
N GLU A 120 -14.53 -12.21 -5.73
CA GLU A 120 -15.52 -13.22 -6.10
C GLU A 120 -16.20 -12.70 -7.37
N PHE A 121 -16.21 -13.51 -8.44
CA PHE A 121 -16.68 -13.21 -9.81
C PHE A 121 -15.70 -12.51 -10.75
N ASP A 122 -14.56 -13.13 -11.00
CA ASP A 122 -14.41 -13.92 -12.21
C ASP A 122 -13.08 -14.64 -12.08
N GLU A 123 -13.20 -15.92 -11.70
CA GLU A 123 -12.21 -16.92 -12.06
C GLU A 123 -11.83 -16.60 -13.52
N TYR A 124 -10.55 -16.24 -13.73
CA TYR A 124 -9.94 -16.33 -15.04
C TYR A 124 -10.20 -17.77 -15.52
N LYS A 125 -11.33 -17.99 -16.19
CA LYS A 125 -11.40 -18.97 -17.27
C LYS A 125 -10.48 -18.41 -18.33
N LEU A 126 -9.18 -18.64 -18.11
CA LEU A 126 -8.26 -18.88 -19.20
C LEU A 126 -8.84 -20.09 -19.93
N ASP A 127 -9.77 -19.83 -20.83
CA ASP A 127 -10.06 -20.76 -21.90
C ASP A 127 -8.77 -20.78 -22.73
N ASP A 128 -7.92 -21.78 -22.49
CA ASP A 128 -6.67 -22.04 -23.24
C ASP A 128 -6.89 -22.19 -24.76
N ASN A 129 -8.15 -22.12 -25.23
CA ASN A 129 -8.54 -22.15 -26.64
C ASN A 129 -8.80 -20.76 -27.26
N ALA A 130 -8.79 -19.66 -26.52
CA ALA A 130 -9.12 -18.33 -27.08
C ALA A 130 -7.92 -17.61 -27.76
N LEU A 131 -6.72 -18.18 -27.71
CA LEU A 131 -5.51 -17.60 -28.31
C LEU A 131 -5.18 -18.12 -29.72
N GLU A 132 -5.90 -19.10 -30.26
CA GLU A 132 -5.70 -19.56 -31.64
C GLU A 132 -6.69 -18.98 -32.66
N GLU A 133 -7.80 -18.37 -32.24
CA GLU A 133 -8.79 -17.82 -33.19
C GLU A 133 -8.60 -16.33 -33.53
N SER A 134 -7.82 -15.56 -32.76
CA SER A 134 -7.55 -14.15 -33.07
C SER A 134 -6.27 -13.90 -33.87
N PHE A 135 -5.43 -14.93 -34.07
CA PHE A 135 -4.17 -14.81 -34.81
C PHE A 135 -4.28 -15.24 -36.29
N LEU A 136 -5.41 -15.83 -36.70
CA LEU A 136 -5.62 -16.34 -38.06
C LEU A 136 -6.57 -15.51 -38.94
N GLU A 137 -7.26 -14.49 -38.42
CA GLU A 137 -8.09 -13.61 -39.24
C GLU A 137 -7.38 -12.31 -39.70
N ASP A 138 -6.30 -11.89 -39.04
CA ASP A 138 -5.54 -10.68 -39.43
C ASP A 138 -4.46 -10.94 -40.51
N THR A 139 -4.30 -12.18 -41.00
CA THR A 139 -3.33 -12.55 -42.06
C THR A 139 -3.97 -12.92 -43.41
N PHE A 140 -5.25 -12.62 -43.62
CA PHE A 140 -5.92 -12.77 -44.93
C PHE A 140 -6.87 -11.60 -45.25
N SER A 141 -6.36 -10.37 -45.15
CA SER A 141 -7.01 -9.20 -45.80
C SER A 141 -6.01 -8.23 -46.43
N GLU A 142 -4.90 -8.75 -46.96
CA GLU A 142 -4.07 -8.05 -47.96
C GLU A 142 -3.60 -9.06 -49.02
N LEU A 143 -4.51 -9.43 -49.94
CA LEU A 143 -4.21 -9.98 -51.27
C LEU A 143 -5.39 -9.76 -52.22
#